data_AF-A0A0A9CT31-F1
#
_entry.id   AF-A0A0A9CT31-F1
#
_cell.length_a   1.000
_cell.length_b   1.000
_cell.length_c   1.000
_cell.angle_alpha   90.00
_cell.angle_beta   90.00
_cell.angle_gamma   90.00
#
_symmetry.space_group_name_H-M   'P 1'
#
loop_
_entity.id
_entity.type
_entity.pdbx_description
1 polymer ?
#
loop_
_entity_poly.entity_id
_entity_poly.type
_entity_poly.pdbx_seq_one_letter_code
_entity_poly.pdbx_strand_id
1 'polypeptide(L)'
;MQDIVKDRLPSFTPEQAKLVKGSADYFGINQYTAYYISDQQTPQQAPTSYSSDWGVTYNFQRNGVTIGQLANSNWLYIVPTGMYGVVNYLKEKYNNPTIIISENGMDQPGNLTREEFLHDTVRVEFYKNYLTELKRGIDEGANVVAYFAWSLLDNFEWLSGYTSKFGIVYVDFKTLKRYPKDSAYWFRDMLSGAGSKDNSPEAATEASGTHPAGLASAASSGPSMLVPLLVSLCFLLPSAFMVSSI
;
A
#
# COMPACT_ATOMS: atom_id res chain seq x y z
N MET A 1 -17.47 2.17 -19.90
CA MET A 1 -16.44 1.85 -20.90
C MET A 1 -17.03 1.49 -22.26
N GLN A 2 -17.93 0.50 -22.37
CA GLN A 2 -18.56 0.16 -23.66
C GLN A 2 -19.24 1.38 -24.33
N ASP A 3 -19.99 2.18 -23.57
CA ASP A 3 -20.68 3.37 -24.09
C ASP A 3 -19.74 4.52 -24.52
N ILE A 4 -18.57 4.61 -23.89
CA ILE A 4 -17.61 5.71 -24.08
C ILE A 4 -16.63 5.39 -25.22
N VAL A 5 -16.06 4.18 -25.20
CA VAL A 5 -14.99 3.77 -26.13
C VAL A 5 -15.54 3.21 -27.45
N LYS A 6 -16.74 2.60 -27.42
CA LYS A 6 -17.47 2.08 -28.58
C LYS A 6 -16.59 1.14 -29.43
N ASP A 7 -16.54 1.35 -30.74
CA ASP A 7 -15.89 0.45 -31.71
C ASP A 7 -14.37 0.30 -31.52
N ARG A 8 -13.73 1.18 -30.72
CA ARG A 8 -12.31 1.02 -30.35
C ARG A 8 -12.08 -0.03 -29.26
N LEU A 9 -13.12 -0.44 -28.54
CA LEU A 9 -13.06 -1.48 -27.52
C LEU A 9 -13.40 -2.82 -28.16
N PRO A 10 -12.45 -3.77 -28.28
CA PRO A 10 -12.75 -5.10 -28.78
C PRO A 10 -13.83 -5.78 -27.94
N SER A 11 -14.73 -6.50 -28.61
CA SER A 11 -15.77 -7.28 -27.94
C SER A 11 -15.33 -8.72 -27.75
N PHE A 12 -15.64 -9.29 -26.58
CA PHE A 12 -15.43 -10.72 -26.35
C PHE A 12 -16.51 -11.54 -27.06
N THR A 13 -16.12 -12.65 -27.69
CA THR A 13 -17.08 -13.71 -28.02
C THR A 13 -17.60 -14.37 -26.73
N PRO A 14 -18.75 -15.06 -26.76
CA PRO A 14 -19.26 -15.79 -25.59
C PRO A 14 -18.24 -16.77 -24.99
N GLU A 15 -17.45 -17.44 -25.84
CA GLU A 15 -16.41 -18.39 -25.45
C GLU A 15 -15.27 -17.68 -24.73
N GLN A 16 -14.80 -16.54 -25.26
CA GLN A 16 -13.75 -15.75 -24.63
C GLN A 16 -14.20 -15.16 -23.29
N ALA A 17 -15.44 -14.66 -23.21
CA ALA A 17 -16.00 -14.15 -21.97
C ALA A 17 -16.07 -15.26 -20.89
N LYS A 18 -16.41 -16.49 -21.28
CA LYS A 18 -16.41 -17.65 -20.39
C LYS A 18 -15.00 -18.03 -19.92
N LEU A 19 -13.97 -17.87 -20.76
CA LEU A 19 -12.58 -18.14 -20.39
C LEU A 19 -12.06 -17.17 -19.32
N VAL A 20 -12.45 -15.90 -19.38
CA VAL A 20 -11.98 -14.86 -18.44
C VAL A 20 -12.81 -14.81 -17.15
N LYS A 21 -14.12 -15.06 -17.25
CA LYS A 21 -15.01 -14.95 -16.09
C LYS A 21 -14.67 -16.03 -15.06
N GLY A 22 -14.18 -15.60 -13.89
CA GLY A 22 -13.81 -16.51 -12.80
C GLY A 22 -12.41 -17.09 -12.92
N SER A 23 -11.56 -16.56 -13.82
CA SER A 23 -10.19 -17.03 -14.01
C SER A 23 -9.18 -16.44 -13.00
N ALA A 24 -9.67 -15.90 -11.87
CA ALA A 24 -8.84 -15.26 -10.85
C ALA A 24 -9.07 -15.93 -9.49
N ASP A 25 -8.02 -16.56 -8.96
CA ASP A 25 -8.03 -17.16 -7.62
C ASP A 25 -7.83 -16.11 -6.51
N TYR A 26 -7.16 -15.00 -6.86
CA TYR A 26 -6.90 -13.86 -5.98
C TYR A 26 -6.69 -12.58 -6.80
N PHE A 27 -6.71 -11.44 -6.11
CA PHE A 27 -6.50 -10.10 -6.67
C PHE A 27 -5.20 -9.52 -6.11
N GLY A 28 -4.21 -9.30 -6.97
CA GLY A 28 -2.99 -8.56 -6.64
C GLY A 28 -3.20 -7.06 -6.84
N ILE A 29 -2.98 -6.25 -5.80
CA ILE A 29 -3.19 -4.81 -5.81
C ILE A 29 -1.89 -4.06 -5.51
N ASN A 30 -1.46 -3.24 -6.47
CA ASN A 30 -0.39 -2.27 -6.27
C ASN A 30 -1.01 -0.96 -5.75
N GLN A 31 -1.02 -0.77 -4.43
CA GLN A 31 -1.70 0.35 -3.80
C GLN A 31 -0.69 1.32 -3.21
N TYR A 32 -0.41 2.42 -3.91
CA TYR A 32 0.56 3.43 -3.48
C TYR A 32 -0.07 4.72 -2.95
N THR A 33 -1.17 5.16 -3.57
CA THR A 33 -1.78 6.49 -3.34
C THR A 33 -3.28 6.43 -3.61
N ALA A 34 -3.99 7.53 -3.35
CA ALA A 34 -5.36 7.76 -3.78
C ALA A 34 -5.52 9.17 -4.35
N TYR A 35 -6.64 9.40 -5.05
CA TYR A 35 -6.91 10.64 -5.77
C TYR A 35 -8.32 11.14 -5.45
N TYR A 36 -8.53 12.45 -5.49
CA TYR A 36 -9.86 12.97 -5.73
C TYR A 36 -10.23 12.80 -7.19
N ILE A 37 -11.50 12.51 -7.44
CA ILE A 37 -12.05 12.43 -8.79
C ILE A 37 -13.03 13.58 -8.97
N SER A 38 -12.90 14.31 -10.08
CA SER A 38 -13.89 15.29 -10.50
C SER A 38 -14.52 14.85 -11.82
N ASP A 39 -15.82 15.08 -11.93
CA ASP A 39 -16.51 15.01 -13.21
C ASP A 39 -16.01 16.16 -14.08
N GLN A 40 -15.22 15.81 -15.09
CA GLN A 40 -14.76 16.75 -16.08
C GLN A 40 -14.57 15.96 -17.36
N GLN A 41 -15.42 16.24 -18.35
CA GLN A 41 -15.22 15.75 -19.70
C GLN A 41 -13.89 16.32 -20.19
N THR A 42 -12.84 15.50 -20.19
CA THR A 42 -11.62 15.85 -20.91
C THR A 42 -12.01 16.01 -22.37
N PRO A 43 -11.76 17.17 -23.01
CA PRO A 43 -12.13 17.37 -24.40
C PRO A 43 -11.52 16.25 -25.23
N GLN A 44 -12.37 15.50 -25.94
CA GLN A 44 -11.92 14.36 -26.73
C GLN A 44 -11.10 14.87 -27.91
N GLN A 45 -9.78 14.81 -27.80
CA GLN A 45 -8.87 15.17 -28.90
C GLN A 45 -8.68 13.96 -29.82
N ALA A 46 -8.42 14.23 -31.10
CA ALA A 46 -8.05 13.20 -32.08
C ALA A 46 -6.52 13.22 -32.31
N PRO A 47 -5.83 12.07 -32.23
CA PRO A 47 -6.35 10.76 -31.85
C PRO A 47 -6.67 10.71 -30.35
N THR A 48 -7.71 9.95 -30.00
CA THR A 48 -8.09 9.77 -28.60
C THR A 48 -7.06 8.91 -27.86
N SER A 49 -6.82 9.24 -26.59
CA SER A 49 -5.94 8.49 -25.70
C SER A 49 -6.73 7.71 -24.65
N TYR A 50 -6.10 6.70 -24.06
CA TYR A 50 -6.65 5.95 -22.93
C TYR A 50 -7.12 6.85 -21.78
N SER A 51 -6.37 7.91 -21.47
CA SER A 51 -6.72 8.85 -20.40
C SER A 51 -7.95 9.70 -20.73
N SER A 52 -8.13 10.05 -22.01
CA SER A 52 -9.30 10.82 -22.47
C SER A 52 -10.60 10.01 -22.43
N ASP A 53 -10.52 8.67 -22.37
CA ASP A 53 -11.68 7.77 -22.30
C ASP A 53 -12.23 7.59 -20.89
N TRP A 54 -11.54 8.06 -19.85
CA TRP A 54 -11.98 7.86 -18.45
C TRP A 54 -13.24 8.67 -18.11
N GLY A 55 -13.46 9.79 -18.79
CA GLY A 55 -14.57 10.71 -18.51
C GLY A 55 -14.45 11.43 -17.16
N VAL A 56 -13.28 11.36 -16.51
CA VAL A 56 -13.00 11.96 -15.20
C VAL A 56 -11.58 12.51 -15.16
N THR A 57 -11.33 13.45 -14.25
CA THR A 57 -9.99 13.96 -13.96
C THR A 57 -9.53 13.51 -12.56
N TYR A 58 -8.29 13.00 -12.49
CA TYR A 58 -7.59 12.78 -11.23
C TYR A 58 -7.06 14.09 -10.67
N ASN A 59 -7.37 14.36 -9.42
CA ASN A 59 -6.94 15.56 -8.72
C ASN A 59 -6.22 15.18 -7.43
N PHE A 60 -5.06 15.80 -7.21
CA PHE A 60 -4.32 15.70 -5.95
C PHE A 60 -4.74 16.76 -4.95
N GLN A 61 -5.59 17.70 -5.35
CA GLN A 61 -6.02 18.83 -4.52
C GLN A 61 -7.52 19.01 -4.60
N ARG A 62 -8.12 19.44 -3.49
CA ARG A 62 -9.51 19.90 -3.41
C ARG A 62 -9.52 21.23 -2.65
N ASN A 63 -10.08 22.27 -3.25
CA ASN A 63 -10.14 23.62 -2.67
C ASN A 63 -8.77 24.17 -2.22
N GLY A 64 -7.72 23.90 -3.02
CA GLY A 64 -6.34 24.33 -2.72
C GLY A 64 -5.60 23.51 -1.67
N VAL A 65 -6.22 22.45 -1.13
CA VAL A 65 -5.60 21.56 -0.13
C VAL A 65 -5.24 20.23 -0.80
N THR A 66 -3.98 19.79 -0.66
CA THR A 66 -3.55 18.48 -1.19
C THR A 66 -4.19 17.33 -0.42
N ILE A 67 -4.40 16.21 -1.12
CA ILE A 67 -4.98 14.99 -0.55
C ILE A 67 -4.08 14.32 0.50
N GLY A 68 -2.78 14.60 0.44
CA GLY A 68 -1.78 14.13 1.38
C GLY A 68 -0.44 14.85 1.18
N GLN A 69 0.58 14.39 1.90
CA GLN A 69 1.96 14.80 1.69
C GLN A 69 2.49 14.21 0.37
N LEU A 70 3.13 15.03 -0.46
CA LEU A 70 3.83 14.56 -1.66
C LEU A 70 5.15 13.88 -1.26
N ALA A 71 5.44 12.71 -1.83
CA ALA A 71 6.74 12.06 -1.72
C ALA A 71 7.74 12.66 -2.73
N ASN A 72 8.62 11.88 -3.34
CA ASN A 72 9.53 12.38 -4.37
C ASN A 72 8.89 12.32 -5.77
N SER A 73 8.18 11.24 -6.08
CA SER A 73 7.48 11.09 -7.36
C SER A 73 6.23 11.98 -7.42
N ASN A 74 6.06 12.74 -8.50
CA ASN A 74 4.97 13.70 -8.67
C ASN A 74 3.55 13.10 -8.62
N TRP A 75 3.43 11.78 -8.79
CA TRP A 75 2.18 11.03 -8.72
C TRP A 75 1.91 10.42 -7.34
N LEU A 76 2.92 10.36 -6.46
CA LEU A 76 2.85 9.63 -5.20
C LEU A 76 2.56 10.58 -4.04
N TYR A 77 1.31 10.60 -3.61
CA TYR A 77 0.88 11.25 -2.38
C TYR A 77 0.64 10.21 -1.29
N ILE A 78 1.03 10.52 -0.06
CA ILE A 78 0.86 9.67 1.11
C ILE A 78 -0.58 9.78 1.57
N VAL A 79 -1.40 8.78 1.23
CA VAL A 79 -2.85 8.73 1.52
C VAL A 79 -3.21 7.35 2.11
N PRO A 80 -2.89 7.08 3.39
CA PRO A 80 -3.05 5.76 4.00
C PRO A 80 -4.50 5.27 3.98
N THR A 81 -5.48 6.15 4.14
CA THR A 81 -6.92 5.81 4.09
C THR A 81 -7.35 5.22 2.74
N GLY A 82 -6.60 5.48 1.67
CA GLY A 82 -6.80 4.83 0.38
C GLY A 82 -6.59 3.31 0.42
N MET A 83 -5.70 2.82 1.29
CA MET A 83 -5.47 1.39 1.50
C MET A 83 -6.71 0.70 2.08
N TYR A 84 -7.30 1.27 3.13
CA TYR A 84 -8.59 0.80 3.67
C TYR A 84 -9.68 0.85 2.59
N GLY A 85 -9.76 1.97 1.85
CA GLY A 85 -10.76 2.18 0.80
C GLY A 85 -10.72 1.10 -0.29
N VAL A 86 -9.54 0.75 -0.81
CA VAL A 86 -9.43 -0.23 -1.90
C VAL A 86 -9.80 -1.64 -1.45
N VAL A 87 -9.34 -2.08 -0.27
CA VAL A 87 -9.66 -3.43 0.21
C VAL A 87 -11.13 -3.57 0.61
N ASN A 88 -11.71 -2.51 1.20
CA ASN A 88 -13.13 -2.50 1.53
C ASN A 88 -14.01 -2.45 0.28
N TYR A 89 -13.61 -1.70 -0.75
CA TYR A 89 -14.32 -1.69 -2.03
C TYR A 89 -14.31 -3.06 -2.70
N LEU A 90 -13.15 -3.76 -2.72
CA LEU A 90 -13.07 -5.12 -3.26
C LEU A 90 -13.94 -6.11 -2.47
N LYS A 91 -13.95 -5.97 -1.14
CA LYS A 91 -14.83 -6.73 -0.25
C LYS A 91 -16.30 -6.60 -0.66
N GLU A 92 -16.79 -5.37 -0.76
CA GLU A 92 -18.20 -5.08 -1.00
C GLU A 92 -18.63 -5.33 -2.46
N LYS A 93 -17.77 -4.97 -3.42
CA LYS A 93 -18.13 -4.96 -4.85
C LYS A 93 -17.85 -6.29 -5.55
N TYR A 94 -16.87 -7.05 -5.09
CA TYR A 94 -16.37 -8.25 -5.77
C TYR A 94 -16.49 -9.52 -4.93
N ASN A 95 -17.46 -9.57 -4.01
CA ASN A 95 -17.76 -10.74 -3.20
C ASN A 95 -16.56 -11.21 -2.34
N ASN A 96 -15.87 -10.25 -1.72
CA ASN A 96 -14.75 -10.49 -0.81
C ASN A 96 -13.70 -11.49 -1.34
N PRO A 97 -13.07 -11.19 -2.49
CA PRO A 97 -12.08 -12.09 -3.05
C PRO A 97 -10.85 -12.15 -2.14
N THR A 98 -10.01 -13.16 -2.34
CA THR A 98 -8.67 -13.19 -1.74
C THR A 98 -7.84 -12.04 -2.31
N ILE A 99 -7.29 -11.19 -1.45
CA ILE A 99 -6.51 -10.00 -1.82
C ILE A 99 -5.06 -10.18 -1.37
N ILE A 100 -4.15 -9.82 -2.26
CA ILE A 100 -2.72 -9.64 -1.98
C ILE A 100 -2.38 -8.19 -2.28
N ILE A 101 -1.84 -7.45 -1.30
CA ILE A 101 -1.22 -6.15 -1.59
C ILE A 101 0.15 -6.46 -2.20
N SER A 102 0.23 -6.49 -3.53
CA SER A 102 1.40 -6.93 -4.29
C SER A 102 2.51 -5.88 -4.30
N GLU A 103 2.18 -4.60 -4.14
CA GLU A 103 3.15 -3.53 -3.96
C GLU A 103 2.57 -2.36 -3.14
N ASN A 104 3.39 -1.83 -2.22
CA ASN A 104 3.15 -0.56 -1.53
C ASN A 104 4.48 0.02 -1.03
N GLY A 105 4.67 1.34 -1.12
CA GLY A 105 5.91 2.01 -0.71
C GLY A 105 5.93 3.50 -1.04
N MET A 106 7.02 4.17 -0.69
CA MET A 106 7.26 5.58 -1.02
C MET A 106 8.72 5.84 -1.39
N ASP A 107 8.95 6.79 -2.28
CA ASP A 107 10.29 7.14 -2.76
C ASP A 107 10.89 8.38 -2.11
N GLN A 108 12.21 8.36 -1.96
CA GLN A 108 13.02 9.51 -1.62
C GLN A 108 13.82 9.99 -2.83
N PRO A 109 14.21 11.28 -2.87
CA PRO A 109 15.07 11.79 -3.93
C PRO A 109 16.45 11.11 -3.90
N GLY A 110 17.01 10.87 -5.08
CA GLY A 110 18.27 10.13 -5.26
C GLY A 110 19.55 10.91 -4.92
N ASN A 111 19.43 12.16 -4.46
CA ASN A 111 20.55 13.07 -4.16
C ASN A 111 20.84 13.24 -2.67
N LEU A 112 20.22 12.44 -1.79
CA LEU A 112 20.50 12.45 -0.36
C LEU A 112 21.86 11.81 -0.04
N THR A 113 22.40 12.13 1.13
CA THR A 113 23.56 11.45 1.70
C THR A 113 23.20 10.03 2.15
N ARG A 114 24.21 9.18 2.34
CA ARG A 114 23.99 7.82 2.87
C ARG A 114 23.26 7.86 4.22
N GLU A 115 23.70 8.71 5.15
CA GLU A 115 23.10 8.78 6.49
C GLU A 115 21.62 9.20 6.43
N GLU A 116 21.25 10.13 5.55
CA GLU A 116 19.84 10.50 5.33
C GLU A 116 19.01 9.36 4.70
N PHE A 117 19.62 8.52 3.85
CA PHE A 117 18.94 7.31 3.36
C PHE A 117 18.77 6.26 4.45
N LEU A 118 19.74 6.09 5.35
CA LEU A 118 19.67 5.11 6.43
C LEU A 118 18.62 5.49 7.47
N HIS A 119 18.47 6.79 7.75
CA HIS A 119 17.49 7.32 8.70
C HIS A 119 16.19 7.79 8.05
N ASP A 120 15.49 6.86 7.39
CA ASP A 120 14.30 7.12 6.58
C ASP A 120 12.98 7.12 7.38
N THR A 121 12.90 7.99 8.40
CA THR A 121 11.74 8.05 9.32
C THR A 121 10.40 8.28 8.63
N VAL A 122 10.35 9.08 7.55
CA VAL A 122 9.13 9.29 6.75
C VAL A 122 8.64 8.00 6.10
N ARG A 123 9.55 7.12 5.65
CA ARG A 123 9.19 5.80 5.09
C ARG A 123 8.69 4.87 6.19
N VAL A 124 9.28 4.92 7.38
CA VAL A 124 8.78 4.19 8.57
C VAL A 124 7.33 4.61 8.87
N GLU A 125 7.05 5.90 8.93
CA GLU A 125 5.71 6.44 9.19
C GLU A 125 4.71 6.08 8.08
N PHE A 126 5.14 6.14 6.81
CA PHE A 126 4.34 5.68 5.67
C PHE A 126 3.85 4.25 5.89
N TYR A 127 4.77 3.31 6.17
CA TYR A 127 4.39 1.91 6.33
C TYR A 127 3.52 1.67 7.56
N LYS A 128 3.83 2.31 8.70
CA LYS A 128 2.99 2.26 9.91
C LYS A 128 1.55 2.66 9.60
N ASN A 129 1.37 3.79 8.93
CA ASN A 129 0.04 4.35 8.66
C ASN A 129 -0.73 3.50 7.63
N TYR A 130 -0.08 3.06 6.55
CA TYR A 130 -0.73 2.21 5.54
C TYR A 130 -1.10 0.84 6.09
N LEU A 131 -0.23 0.22 6.90
CA LEU A 131 -0.52 -1.07 7.51
C LEU A 131 -1.57 -0.98 8.63
N THR A 132 -1.69 0.17 9.29
CA THR A 132 -2.79 0.42 10.24
C THR A 132 -4.14 0.43 9.52
N GLU A 133 -4.25 1.14 8.39
CA GLU A 133 -5.48 1.18 7.58
C GLU A 133 -5.78 -0.18 6.92
N LEU A 134 -4.75 -0.91 6.48
CA LEU A 134 -4.90 -2.28 5.98
C LEU A 134 -5.44 -3.21 7.07
N LYS A 135 -4.84 -3.15 8.27
CA LYS A 135 -5.28 -3.94 9.43
C LYS A 135 -6.74 -3.63 9.77
N ARG A 136 -7.13 -2.35 9.77
CA ARG A 136 -8.52 -1.97 9.95
C ARG A 136 -9.45 -2.67 8.94
N GLY A 137 -9.09 -2.66 7.65
CA GLY A 137 -9.88 -3.34 6.62
C GLY A 137 -10.01 -4.86 6.86
N ILE A 138 -8.93 -5.50 7.32
CA ILE A 138 -8.91 -6.92 7.68
C ILE A 138 -9.78 -7.21 8.90
N ASP A 139 -9.65 -6.40 9.96
CA ASP A 139 -10.46 -6.51 11.17
C ASP A 139 -11.96 -6.33 10.87
N GLU A 140 -12.29 -5.54 9.84
CA GLU A 140 -13.65 -5.37 9.31
C GLU A 140 -14.04 -6.40 8.21
N GLY A 141 -13.25 -7.47 8.04
CA GLY A 141 -13.61 -8.65 7.26
C GLY A 141 -13.09 -8.69 5.82
N ALA A 142 -12.24 -7.76 5.37
CA ALA A 142 -11.61 -7.86 4.07
C ALA A 142 -10.62 -9.05 4.03
N ASN A 143 -10.73 -9.92 3.02
CA ASN A 143 -9.93 -11.13 2.89
C ASN A 143 -8.53 -10.84 2.31
N VAL A 144 -7.68 -10.13 3.06
CA VAL A 144 -6.29 -9.86 2.68
C VAL A 144 -5.37 -10.90 3.30
N VAL A 145 -4.58 -11.58 2.46
CA VAL A 145 -3.73 -12.70 2.91
C VAL A 145 -2.23 -12.41 2.85
N ALA A 146 -1.80 -11.36 2.14
CA ALA A 146 -0.40 -10.99 2.04
C ALA A 146 -0.20 -9.50 1.73
N TYR A 147 0.98 -9.00 2.11
CA TYR A 147 1.44 -7.64 1.86
C TYR A 147 2.91 -7.66 1.45
N PHE A 148 3.25 -6.91 0.40
CA PHE A 148 4.58 -6.82 -0.17
C PHE A 148 5.02 -5.36 -0.25
N ALA A 149 6.09 -5.02 0.48
CA ALA A 149 6.69 -3.70 0.41
C ALA A 149 7.50 -3.55 -0.89
N TRP A 150 7.20 -2.50 -1.67
CA TRP A 150 8.06 -2.05 -2.74
C TRP A 150 9.04 -0.99 -2.19
N SER A 151 10.32 -1.28 -2.08
CA SER A 151 10.98 -2.53 -2.46
C SER A 151 12.03 -2.95 -1.44
N LEU A 152 12.58 -4.17 -1.62
CA LEU A 152 13.67 -4.63 -0.76
C LEU A 152 14.90 -3.74 -0.90
N LEU A 153 15.36 -3.51 -2.14
CA LEU A 153 16.58 -2.78 -2.45
C LEU A 153 16.27 -1.51 -3.23
N ASP A 154 17.05 -0.46 -2.99
CA ASP A 154 17.13 0.64 -3.95
C ASP A 154 17.55 0.08 -5.32
N ASN A 155 16.76 0.36 -6.35
CA ASN A 155 16.89 -0.24 -7.67
C ASN A 155 16.79 0.82 -8.79
N PHE A 156 16.62 0.38 -10.05
CA PHE A 156 16.39 1.23 -11.21
C PHE A 156 14.89 1.47 -11.41
N GLU A 157 14.42 2.67 -11.08
CA GLU A 157 13.00 3.04 -11.08
C GLU A 157 12.55 3.58 -12.45
N TRP A 158 12.65 2.73 -13.47
CA TRP A 158 12.11 2.98 -14.81
C TRP A 158 12.53 4.33 -15.41
N LEU A 159 11.58 5.22 -15.69
CA LEU A 159 11.82 6.56 -16.25
C LEU A 159 12.57 7.48 -15.29
N SER A 160 12.50 7.23 -13.98
CA SER A 160 13.30 7.95 -12.96
C SER A 160 14.73 7.43 -12.88
N GLY A 161 15.02 6.25 -13.45
CA GLY A 161 16.31 5.59 -13.32
C GLY A 161 16.72 5.49 -11.86
N TYR A 162 17.90 6.02 -11.50
CA TYR A 162 18.40 6.00 -10.12
C TYR A 162 18.08 7.26 -9.32
N THR A 163 17.23 8.17 -9.81
CA THR A 163 16.90 9.43 -9.09
C THR A 163 15.77 9.29 -8.07
N SER A 164 15.11 8.13 -8.01
CA SER A 164 14.10 7.79 -7.00
C SER A 164 14.57 6.55 -6.22
N LYS A 165 14.29 6.52 -4.91
CA LYS A 165 14.74 5.47 -3.99
C LYS A 165 13.58 4.92 -3.19
N PHE A 166 13.07 3.75 -3.56
CA PHE A 166 11.98 3.05 -2.85
C PHE A 166 12.45 2.02 -1.83
N GLY A 167 13.70 1.56 -1.92
CA GLY A 167 14.16 0.40 -1.17
C GLY A 167 14.15 0.64 0.34
N ILE A 168 13.79 -0.37 1.13
CA ILE A 168 14.05 -0.37 2.59
C ILE A 168 15.52 -0.69 2.91
N VAL A 169 16.30 -1.08 1.91
CA VAL A 169 17.76 -1.26 1.99
C VAL A 169 18.43 -0.34 0.99
N TYR A 170 19.32 0.51 1.49
CA TYR A 170 20.15 1.37 0.67
C TYR A 170 21.19 0.54 -0.10
N VAL A 171 21.37 0.85 -1.38
CA VAL A 171 22.41 0.26 -2.23
C VAL A 171 23.39 1.36 -2.65
N ASP A 172 24.65 1.22 -2.27
CA ASP A 172 25.72 2.03 -2.85
C ASP A 172 25.99 1.53 -4.27
N PHE A 173 25.51 2.23 -5.29
CA PHE A 173 25.66 1.79 -6.68
C PHE A 173 27.10 1.78 -7.21
N LYS A 174 28.07 2.39 -6.51
CA LYS A 174 29.49 2.30 -6.88
C LYS A 174 30.11 1.01 -6.39
N THR A 175 29.75 0.56 -5.19
CA THR A 175 30.36 -0.61 -4.53
C THR A 175 29.45 -1.83 -4.44
N LEU A 176 28.17 -1.66 -4.76
CA LEU A 176 27.08 -2.60 -4.56
C LEU A 176 26.93 -3.09 -3.11
N LYS A 177 27.45 -2.34 -2.12
CA LYS A 177 27.21 -2.64 -0.72
C LYS A 177 25.78 -2.28 -0.34
N ARG A 178 25.17 -3.11 0.51
CA ARG A 178 23.79 -2.98 0.98
C ARG A 178 23.78 -2.60 2.45
N TYR A 179 22.92 -1.65 2.80
CA TYR A 179 22.80 -1.12 4.16
C TYR A 179 21.31 -1.01 4.50
N PRO A 180 20.80 -1.83 5.44
CA PRO A 180 19.41 -1.73 5.87
C PRO A 180 19.12 -0.34 6.45
N LYS A 181 17.98 0.24 6.05
CA LYS A 181 17.49 1.52 6.57
C LYS A 181 16.65 1.28 7.83
N ASP A 182 16.28 2.36 8.52
CA ASP A 182 15.40 2.30 9.69
C ASP A 182 14.06 1.63 9.35
N SER A 183 13.52 1.81 8.14
CA SER A 183 12.34 1.09 7.64
C SER A 183 12.51 -0.43 7.59
N ALA A 184 13.69 -0.95 7.22
CA ALA A 184 13.96 -2.38 7.25
C ALA A 184 14.01 -2.93 8.68
N TYR A 185 14.65 -2.20 9.61
CA TYR A 185 14.67 -2.57 11.02
C TYR A 185 13.28 -2.51 11.65
N TRP A 186 12.47 -1.52 11.28
CA TRP A 186 11.09 -1.42 11.72
C TRP A 186 10.26 -2.64 11.27
N PHE A 187 10.37 -3.07 10.01
CA PHE A 187 9.71 -4.30 9.54
C PHE A 187 10.17 -5.53 10.33
N ARG A 188 11.48 -5.69 10.56
CA ARG A 188 12.03 -6.78 11.38
C ARG A 188 11.37 -6.81 12.77
N ASP A 189 11.31 -5.67 13.45
CA ASP A 189 10.83 -5.58 14.82
C ASP A 189 9.32 -5.78 14.93
N MET A 190 8.57 -5.25 13.96
CA MET A 190 7.13 -5.44 13.83
C MET A 190 6.79 -6.93 13.61
N LEU A 191 7.48 -7.60 12.69
CA LEU A 191 7.27 -9.02 12.39
C LEU A 191 7.70 -9.94 13.54
N SER A 192 8.70 -9.53 14.32
CA SER A 192 9.17 -10.29 15.49
C SER A 192 8.30 -10.11 16.73
N GLY A 193 7.28 -9.23 16.68
CA GLY A 193 6.46 -8.89 17.84
C GLY A 193 7.20 -8.08 18.92
N ALA A 194 8.39 -7.56 18.63
CA ALA A 194 9.17 -6.77 19.60
C ALA A 194 8.60 -5.36 19.81
N GLY A 195 7.84 -4.85 18.84
CA GLY A 195 7.21 -3.52 18.88
C GLY A 195 5.93 -3.42 19.72
N SER A 196 5.42 -4.52 20.28
CA SER A 196 4.19 -4.54 21.09
C SER A 196 4.44 -4.62 22.60
N LYS A 197 5.69 -4.47 23.05
CA LYS A 197 5.99 -4.29 24.48
C LYS A 197 5.54 -2.89 24.88
N ASP A 198 4.31 -2.85 25.37
CA ASP A 198 3.65 -1.70 25.97
C ASP A 198 4.51 -1.13 27.11
N ASN A 199 5.25 -0.05 26.83
CA ASN A 199 5.92 0.75 27.86
C ASN A 199 4.88 1.68 28.50
N SER A 200 3.89 1.09 29.16
CA SER A 200 3.05 1.82 30.09
C SER A 200 3.85 2.02 31.39
N PRO A 201 4.07 3.26 31.87
CA PRO A 201 4.77 3.49 33.12
C PRO A 201 3.95 2.91 34.27
N GLU A 202 4.56 2.01 35.03
CA GLU A 202 4.01 1.42 36.24
C GLU A 202 3.78 2.54 37.28
N ALA A 203 2.54 3.00 37.41
CA ALA A 203 2.17 3.98 38.41
C ALA A 203 2.18 3.31 39.80
N ALA A 204 3.16 3.68 40.61
CA ALA A 204 3.23 3.31 42.03
C ALA A 204 1.92 3.73 42.74
N THR A 205 1.25 2.74 43.33
CA THR A 205 0.01 2.92 44.09
C THR A 205 0.36 3.00 45.57
N GLU A 206 0.18 4.16 46.20
CA GLU A 206 -0.03 4.27 47.65
C GLU A 206 -1.54 4.32 47.92
N ALA A 207 -1.98 3.49 48.87
CA ALA A 207 -3.38 3.27 49.20
C ALA A 207 -3.84 4.10 50.40
N SER A 208 -5.09 4.59 50.38
CA SER A 208 -5.89 4.90 51.57
C SER A 208 -7.38 5.13 51.21
N GLY A 209 -8.31 4.33 51.78
CA GLY A 209 -9.69 4.77 52.07
C GLY A 209 -10.90 3.96 51.56
N THR A 210 -11.24 2.85 52.25
CA THR A 210 -12.58 2.30 52.66
C THR A 210 -13.90 2.47 51.84
N HIS A 211 -14.40 1.32 51.30
CA HIS A 211 -15.76 0.66 51.27
C HIS A 211 -17.08 1.35 50.77
N PRO A 212 -18.16 0.59 50.37
CA PRO A 212 -18.25 -0.55 49.44
C PRO A 212 -19.52 -0.57 48.49
N ALA A 213 -19.58 -1.61 47.64
CA ALA A 213 -20.75 -2.29 47.03
C ALA A 213 -21.35 -1.81 45.68
N GLY A 214 -21.27 -2.70 44.66
CA GLY A 214 -22.37 -2.93 43.71
C GLY A 214 -22.05 -2.96 42.21
N LEU A 215 -22.12 -4.17 41.64
CA LEU A 215 -22.50 -4.54 40.26
C LEU A 215 -21.46 -4.64 39.11
N ALA A 216 -21.53 -5.85 38.49
CA ALA A 216 -21.43 -6.18 37.07
C ALA A 216 -20.04 -6.34 36.39
N SER A 217 -19.57 -7.59 36.41
CA SER A 217 -19.11 -8.39 35.25
C SER A 217 -18.98 -7.67 33.89
N ALA A 218 -17.74 -7.56 33.41
CA ALA A 218 -17.39 -7.88 32.02
C ALA A 218 -15.92 -8.32 31.99
N ALA A 219 -15.69 -9.60 31.70
CA ALA A 219 -14.35 -10.13 31.46
C ALA A 219 -13.79 -9.45 30.19
N SER A 220 -12.72 -8.67 30.34
CA SER A 220 -11.96 -8.16 29.22
C SER A 220 -11.18 -9.33 28.59
N SER A 221 -11.71 -9.90 27.51
CA SER A 221 -10.91 -10.70 26.60
C SER A 221 -9.91 -9.78 25.91
N GLY A 222 -8.65 -9.80 26.36
CA GLY A 222 -7.56 -9.08 25.72
C GLY A 222 -7.40 -9.51 24.25
N PRO A 223 -6.87 -8.63 23.38
CA PRO A 223 -6.66 -8.97 21.99
C PRO A 223 -5.50 -9.97 21.90
N SER A 224 -5.85 -11.21 21.59
CA SER A 224 -4.93 -12.24 21.12
C SER A 224 -4.30 -11.76 19.81
N MET A 225 -3.16 -11.10 19.89
CA MET A 225 -2.27 -10.93 18.75
C MET A 225 -1.74 -12.30 18.35
N LEU A 226 -2.12 -12.77 17.15
CA LEU A 226 -1.32 -13.69 16.35
C LEU A 226 -1.81 -13.67 14.90
N VAL A 227 -1.06 -12.90 14.11
CA VAL A 227 -1.08 -12.75 12.66
C VAL A 227 -0.63 -14.06 12.00
N PRO A 228 -1.12 -14.38 10.78
CA PRO A 228 -0.13 -14.65 9.73
C PRO A 228 -0.53 -13.97 8.42
N LEU A 229 -0.43 -12.65 8.38
CA LEU A 229 -0.02 -11.96 7.18
C LEU A 229 1.45 -12.29 7.00
N LEU A 230 1.73 -13.28 6.15
CA LEU A 230 3.06 -13.53 5.66
C LEU A 230 3.45 -12.35 4.77
N VAL A 231 4.16 -11.39 5.36
CA VAL A 231 4.90 -10.38 4.59
C VAL A 231 6.11 -11.09 4.01
N SER A 232 5.97 -11.59 2.79
CA SER A 232 7.08 -12.23 2.09
C SER A 232 7.90 -11.16 1.38
N LEU A 233 9.17 -11.05 1.71
CA LEU A 233 10.11 -10.15 1.06
C LEU A 233 10.65 -10.83 -0.21
N CYS A 234 9.81 -11.00 -1.23
CA CYS A 234 10.21 -11.67 -2.47
C CYS A 234 11.01 -10.74 -3.37
N PHE A 235 12.16 -11.23 -3.86
CA PHE A 235 12.94 -10.60 -4.91
C PHE A 235 12.18 -10.70 -6.25
N LEU A 236 11.45 -9.65 -6.63
CA LEU A 236 11.18 -9.44 -8.05
C LEU A 236 12.42 -8.79 -8.66
N LEU A 237 13.35 -9.63 -9.11
CA LEU A 237 14.38 -9.20 -10.05
C LEU A 237 13.66 -8.68 -11.30
N PRO A 238 13.89 -7.44 -11.75
CA PRO A 238 13.33 -6.92 -12.98
C PRO A 238 14.09 -7.54 -14.16
N SER A 239 13.87 -8.81 -14.47
CA SER A 239 14.47 -9.52 -15.61
C SER A 239 13.77 -10.84 -15.91
N ALA A 240 12.62 -10.80 -16.60
CA ALA A 240 12.17 -11.83 -17.57
C ALA A 240 10.72 -11.56 -18.01
N PHE A 241 10.50 -10.56 -18.87
CA PHE A 241 9.46 -10.74 -19.88
C PHE A 241 10.03 -11.69 -20.93
N MET A 242 9.80 -12.99 -20.76
CA MET A 242 9.83 -13.92 -21.87
C MET A 242 8.70 -13.51 -22.83
N VAL A 243 9.06 -12.83 -23.91
CA VAL A 243 8.29 -12.96 -25.15
C VAL A 243 8.64 -14.33 -25.71
N SER A 244 7.84 -15.34 -25.37
CA SER A 244 7.79 -16.57 -26.15
C SER A 244 6.96 -16.29 -27.41
N SER A 245 7.53 -16.68 -28.54
CA SER A 245 7.03 -16.54 -29.91
C SER A 245 5.56 -16.92 -30.09
N ILE A 246 4.81 -16.09 -30.81
CA ILE A 246 4.38 -16.34 -32.21
C ILE A 246 4.54 -15.03 -32.97
#